data_AF-A0A2N7VCM3-F1
#
_entry.id   AF-A0A2N7VCM3-F1
#
_cell.length_a   1.000
_cell.length_b   1.000
_cell.length_c   1.000
_cell.angle_alpha   90.00
_cell.angle_beta   90.00
_cell.angle_gamma   90.00
#
_symmetry.space_group_name_H-M   'P 1'
#
loop_
_entity.id
_entity.type
_entity.pdbx_description
1 polymer ?
#
loop_
_entity_poly.entity_id
_entity_poly.type
_entity_poly.pdbx_seq_one_letter_code
_entity_poly.pdbx_strand_id
1 'polypeptide(L)' 'MRQRKINDPMVLETLRKGVLDREPEPDMRADGLRCVMERYVAGVHVGVVVLVEHPAPELTVITVIDIKKG' A
#
# COMPACT_ATOMS: atom_id res chain seq x y z
N MET A 1 17.33 19.63 -1.30
CA MET A 1 16.31 18.73 -1.86
C MET A 1 16.51 17.33 -1.27
N ARG A 2 16.07 17.17 -0.01
CA ARG A 2 16.37 16.04 0.86
C ARG A 2 15.37 14.92 0.56
N GLN A 3 15.84 13.66 0.43
CA GLN A 3 15.03 12.46 0.23
C GLN A 3 13.65 12.59 0.90
N ARG A 4 12.56 12.64 0.13
CA ARG A 4 11.22 12.54 0.70
C ARG A 4 11.03 11.09 1.15
N LYS A 5 11.48 10.78 2.36
CA LYS A 5 11.24 9.50 3.00
C LYS A 5 9.75 9.43 3.33
N ILE A 6 9.08 8.39 2.85
CA ILE A 6 7.67 8.13 3.18
C ILE A 6 7.56 7.99 4.70
N ASN A 7 6.55 8.61 5.31
CA ASN A 7 6.35 8.62 6.76
C ASN A 7 4.94 8.12 7.13
N ASP A 8 4.72 7.84 8.43
CA ASP A 8 3.48 7.23 8.91
C ASP A 8 2.21 8.01 8.55
N PRO A 9 2.18 9.36 8.61
CA PRO A 9 1.03 10.12 8.13
C PRO A 9 0.69 9.87 6.66
N MET A 10 1.71 9.78 5.79
CA MET A 10 1.52 9.48 4.37
C MET A 10 1.02 8.05 4.15
N VAL A 11 1.52 7.08 4.92
CA VAL A 11 1.04 5.69 4.91
C VAL A 11 -0.42 5.63 5.35
N LEU A 12 -0.76 6.28 6.46
CA LEU A 12 -2.12 6.30 7.00
C LEU A 12 -3.11 7.00 6.05
N GLU A 13 -2.69 8.09 5.40
CA GLU A 13 -3.49 8.75 4.38
C GLU A 13 -3.73 7.85 3.16
N THR A 14 -2.71 7.09 2.75
CA THR A 14 -2.80 6.11 1.66
C THR A 14 -3.72 4.94 2.03
N LEU A 15 -3.64 4.40 3.25
CA LEU A 15 -4.54 3.35 3.72
C LEU A 15 -6.00 3.83 3.82
N ARG A 16 -6.23 5.09 4.21
CA ARG A 16 -7.58 5.64 4.39
C ARG A 16 -8.24 6.12 3.11
N LYS A 17 -7.46 6.64 2.16
CA LYS A 17 -7.97 7.37 0.99
C LYS A 17 -7.33 6.94 -0.33
N GLY A 18 -6.46 5.93 -0.30
CA GLY A 18 -5.84 5.37 -1.49
C GLY A 18 -6.81 4.51 -2.29
N VAL A 19 -6.38 4.14 -3.48
CA VAL A 19 -7.16 3.32 -4.42
C VAL A 19 -6.40 2.04 -4.72
N LEU A 20 -7.15 0.98 -5.05
CA LEU A 20 -6.61 -0.24 -5.62
C LEU A 20 -6.72 -0.13 -7.14
N ASP A 21 -5.65 0.30 -7.80
CA ASP A 21 -5.61 0.41 -9.27
C ASP A 21 -5.29 -0.93 -9.95
N ARG A 22 -4.78 -1.89 -9.18
CA ARG A 22 -4.43 -3.24 -9.62
C ARG A 22 -5.35 -4.25 -8.95
N GLU A 23 -5.62 -5.34 -9.67
CA GLU A 23 -6.35 -6.46 -9.11
C GLU A 23 -5.56 -7.08 -7.95
N PRO A 24 -6.20 -7.37 -6.80
CA PRO A 24 -5.56 -8.12 -5.72
C PRO A 24 -5.03 -9.47 -6.20
N GLU A 25 -3.78 -9.78 -5.85
CA GLU A 25 -3.14 -11.05 -6.24
C GLU A 25 -3.11 -12.01 -5.04
N PRO A 26 -3.38 -13.31 -5.20
CA PRO A 26 -3.15 -14.28 -4.14
C PRO A 26 -1.67 -14.27 -3.70
N ASP A 27 -1.43 -14.23 -2.39
CA ASP A 27 -0.07 -14.35 -1.88
C ASP A 27 0.37 -15.83 -1.84
N MET A 28 1.60 -16.12 -2.26
CA MET A 28 2.11 -17.50 -2.29
C MET A 28 2.63 -17.98 -0.93
N ARG A 29 2.84 -17.06 0.03
CA ARG A 29 3.45 -17.34 1.34
C ARG A 29 2.45 -17.25 2.49
N ALA A 30 1.38 -16.48 2.32
CA ALA A 30 0.34 -16.29 3.33
C ALA A 30 -1.04 -16.57 2.73
N ASP A 31 -1.98 -17.01 3.58
CA ASP A 31 -3.35 -17.30 3.16
C ASP A 31 -4.16 -16.00 3.08
N GLY A 32 -3.99 -15.28 1.97
CA GLY A 32 -4.64 -13.98 1.78
C GLY A 32 -4.39 -13.35 0.41
N LEU A 33 -5.00 -12.19 0.21
CA LEU A 33 -4.85 -11.38 -0.99
C LEU A 33 -3.85 -10.25 -0.72
N ARG A 34 -2.84 -10.17 -1.57
CA ARG A 34 -1.91 -9.06 -1.61
C ARG A 34 -2.50 -7.93 -2.45
N CYS A 35 -2.68 -6.78 -1.81
CA CYS A 35 -3.23 -5.58 -2.41
C CYS A 35 -2.20 -4.45 -2.37
N VAL A 36 -2.22 -3.55 -3.35
CA VAL A 36 -1.40 -2.34 -3.33
C VAL A 36 -2.31 -1.12 -3.37
N MET A 37 -2.43 -0.44 -2.23
CA MET A 37 -3.15 0.83 -2.15
C MET A 37 -2.23 1.96 -2.57
N GLU A 38 -2.60 2.69 -3.61
CA GLU A 38 -1.81 3.79 -4.16
C GLU A 38 -2.44 5.15 -3.86
N ARG A 39 -1.63 6.14 -3.51
CA ARG A 39 -2.07 7.53 -3.36
C ARG A 39 -0.93 8.53 -3.53
N TYR A 40 -1.20 9.64 -4.22
CA TYR A 40 -0.29 10.78 -4.25
C TYR A 40 -0.45 11.65 -3.00
N VAL A 41 0.57 11.74 -2.15
CA VAL A 41 0.56 12.50 -0.87
C VAL A 41 1.87 13.26 -0.75
N ALA A 42 1.82 14.55 -0.36
CA ALA A 42 3.01 15.38 -0.13
C ALA A 42 4.01 15.35 -1.31
N GLY A 43 3.49 15.23 -2.54
CA GLY A 43 4.25 15.17 -3.77
C GLY A 43 5.05 13.88 -4.00
N VAL A 44 4.66 12.78 -3.36
CA VAL A 44 5.20 11.42 -3.56
C VAL A 44 4.04 10.49 -3.91
N HIS A 45 4.25 9.59 -4.87
CA HIS A 45 3.25 8.58 -5.20
C HIS A 45 3.48 7.36 -4.30
N VAL A 46 2.74 7.28 -3.20
CA VAL A 46 2.93 6.25 -2.18
C VAL A 46 2.13 5.02 -2.54
N GLY A 47 2.78 3.85 -2.52
CA GLY A 47 2.13 2.54 -2.56
C GLY A 47 2.27 1.85 -1.21
N VAL A 48 1.17 1.41 -0.62
CA VAL A 48 1.17 0.58 0.59
C VAL A 48 0.71 -0.82 0.21
N VAL A 49 1.61 -1.79 0.35
CA VAL A 49 1.32 -3.19 0.11
C VAL A 49 0.73 -3.79 1.37
N VAL A 50 -0.48 -4.32 1.27
CA VAL A 50 -1.20 -4.93 2.39
C VAL A 50 -1.56 -6.37 2.05
N LEU A 51 -1.56 -7.22 3.07
CA LEU A 51 -2.19 -8.53 3.02
C LEU A 51 -3.58 -8.41 3.66
N VAL A 52 -4.60 -8.90 2.96
CA VAL A 52 -5.97 -8.99 3.45
C VAL A 52 -6.35 -10.46 3.51
N GLU A 53 -6.62 -10.96 4.70
CA GLU A 53 -7.10 -12.33 4.89
C GLU A 53 -8.64 -12.39 4.73
N HIS A 54 -9.17 -13.56 4.35
CA HIS A 54 -10.62 -13.83 4.30
C HIS A 54 -10.85 -15.21 4.93
N PRO A 55 -11.81 -15.38 5.87
CA PRO A 55 -12.95 -14.52 6.20
C PRO A 55 -12.71 -13.45 7.27
N ALA A 56 -11.53 -13.39 7.90
CA ALA A 56 -11.18 -12.38 8.88
C ALA A 56 -10.38 -11.24 8.20
N PRO A 57 -10.97 -10.06 7.95
CA PRO A 57 -10.33 -8.99 7.17
C PRO A 57 -9.32 -8.21 8.02
N GLU A 58 -8.42 -8.92 8.69
CA GLU A 58 -7.24 -8.30 9.27
C GLU A 58 -6.35 -7.79 8.13
N LEU A 59 -5.86 -6.57 8.29
CA LEU A 59 -5.02 -5.91 7.29
C LEU A 59 -3.62 -5.77 7.86
N THR A 60 -2.68 -6.48 7.26
CA THR A 60 -1.27 -6.41 7.62
C THR A 60 -0.52 -5.58 6.59
N VAL A 61 0.12 -4.49 7.01
CA VAL A 61 1.03 -3.73 6.13
C VAL A 61 2.31 -4.53 5.94
N ILE A 62 2.55 -5.01 4.71
CA ILE A 62 3.76 -5.77 4.36
C ILE A 62 4.92 -4.81 4.13
N THR A 63 4.70 -3.79 3.29
CA THR A 63 5.75 -2.84 2.91
C THR A 63 5.16 -1.56 2.33
N VAL A 64 5.99 -0.52 2.28
CA VAL A 64 5.66 0.80 1.74
C VAL A 64 6.68 1.17 0.68
N ILE A 65 6.21 1.57 -0.49
CA ILE A 65 7.02 1.84 -1.67
C ILE A 65 6.69 3.21 -2.29
N ASP A 66 7.68 3.81 -2.95
CA ASP A 66 7.47 4.95 -3.84
C ASP A 66 7.19 4.40 -5.25
N ILE A 67 5.98 4.65 -5.75
CA ILE A 67 5.53 4.23 -7.07
C ILE A 67 6.07 5.24 -8.09
N LYS A 68 7.25 4.94 -8.64
CA LYS A 68 7.72 5.67 -9.82
C LYS A 68 6.83 5.31 -11.01
N LYS A 69 6.03 6.26 -11.50
CA LYS A 69 5.48 6.16 -12.86
C LYS A 69 6.68 6.17 -13.81
N GLY A 70 6.84 5.09 -14.57
CA GLY A 70 7.79 5.01 -15.68
C GLY A 70 7.43 5.99 -16.79
#